data_AF-A0A4R0ZQX7-F1
#
_entry.id   AF-A0A4R0ZQX7-F1
#
_cell.length_a   1.000
_cell.length_b   1.000
_cell.length_c   1.000
_cell.angle_alpha   90.00
_cell.angle_beta   90.00
_cell.angle_gamma   90.00
#
_symmetry.space_group_name_H-M   'P 1'
#
loop_
_entity.id
_entity.type
_entity.pdbx_description
1 polymer ?
#
loop_
_entity_poly.entity_id
_entity_poly.type
_entity_poly.pdbx_seq_one_letter_code
_entity_poly.pdbx_strand_id
1 'polypeptide(L)'
;MQLVKFSVTNYKVFKETFSIDLSVNSIAILTGRNNTGKSTILEAIDCFFRNETASKSIPSNCFSIESENITMEAVFIEEDNEIKIIKEYEKEKKPKYYDESRVEIRADHGLKEKLDSLQNNKPFYITPSMLPDDIHDLIQNIYSEIIKNDLSKLENVKDGDSQELIQLAEEYENIKSAYPMFIQKLKENTDLILKNVSSDVTSDLKTLFSNEHLSLNVIGGETSGFSSSDLLKTTASTVHINNHHQNEMPLANQGTGLQRMSLIYLIQNMIQNRLMGDQDNKLLLIDEPEAFLHPEAIRALSRSLYKIGSRMPLMISTHSPILIDLSESHTSIQVFRIGNREAIQLYKTQAQRFEEEDVANMKILNYVDSYVNEFFFADKILIVEGDTEYIAFKHYAKEAQENIHIVRARGKSTIVTLMKILNQFNTSYDVIHDVDNNEGYKLQTLKAQLTNCKKIYNQKTHDEIRIFASISNFENAIGLEDVSSSQKTKNIYQIIHGTDGSDSGSDDFSSARNEIENIFDCIVKRETEEPSGNFRLITSESDYDDLFREIIERKEQEETSQQTN
;
A
#
# COMPACT_ATOMS: atom_id res chain seq x y z
N MET A 1 -6.49 7.05 19.60
CA MET A 1 -5.63 7.82 18.66
C MET A 1 -5.41 7.05 17.35
N GLN A 2 -5.72 7.64 16.20
CA GLN A 2 -5.41 7.07 14.87
C GLN A 2 -4.47 8.01 14.10
N LEU A 3 -3.46 7.47 13.41
CA LEU A 3 -2.51 8.24 12.61
C LEU A 3 -3.18 8.73 11.32
N VAL A 4 -3.19 10.05 11.09
CA VAL A 4 -3.79 10.67 9.89
C VAL A 4 -2.79 11.45 9.05
N LYS A 5 -1.64 11.82 9.61
CA LYS A 5 -0.55 12.42 8.84
C LYS A 5 0.78 12.01 9.42
N PHE A 6 1.72 11.70 8.54
CA PHE A 6 3.09 11.45 8.92
C PHE A 6 4.03 12.21 8.00
N SER A 7 5.06 12.82 8.57
CA SER A 7 6.14 13.43 7.81
C SER A 7 7.49 13.07 8.37
N VAL A 8 8.48 12.97 7.49
CA VAL A 8 9.85 12.62 7.84
C VAL A 8 10.81 13.49 7.05
N THR A 9 11.84 14.00 7.72
CA THR A 9 12.88 14.84 7.13
C THR A 9 14.25 14.27 7.47
N ASN A 10 15.17 14.32 6.52
CA ASN A 10 16.57 13.94 6.65
C ASN A 10 16.82 12.44 6.98
N TYR A 11 15.92 11.54 6.57
CA TYR A 11 15.99 10.11 6.88
C TYR A 11 16.14 9.26 5.61
N LYS A 12 17.27 8.54 5.51
CA LYS A 12 17.66 7.67 4.40
C LYS A 12 17.51 8.34 3.04
N VAL A 13 16.48 7.97 2.26
CA VAL A 13 16.24 8.54 0.92
C VAL A 13 15.57 9.92 0.97
N PHE A 14 14.93 10.28 2.08
CA PHE A 14 14.21 11.55 2.26
C PHE A 14 15.15 12.63 2.81
N LYS A 15 15.86 13.32 1.92
CA LYS A 15 16.69 14.49 2.27
C LYS A 15 15.85 15.66 2.75
N GLU A 16 14.86 16.03 1.94
CA GLU A 16 13.87 17.06 2.28
C GLU A 16 12.68 16.42 3.02
N THR A 17 11.77 17.24 3.54
CA THR A 17 10.55 16.75 4.19
C THR A 17 9.68 15.99 3.19
N PHE A 18 9.40 14.74 3.52
CA PHE A 18 8.41 13.91 2.86
C PHE A 18 7.17 13.78 3.74
N SER A 19 5.97 13.94 3.18
CA SER A 19 4.71 13.77 3.92
C SER A 19 3.71 12.83 3.23
N ILE A 20 2.90 12.15 4.05
CA ILE A 20 1.76 11.35 3.65
C ILE A 20 0.54 11.67 4.53
N ASP A 21 -0.60 11.90 3.87
CA ASP A 21 -1.89 12.13 4.52
C ASP A 21 -2.78 10.88 4.39
N LEU A 22 -3.20 10.32 5.52
CA LEU A 22 -3.97 9.09 5.64
C LEU A 22 -5.42 9.39 6.04
N SER A 23 -6.35 8.61 5.51
CA SER A 23 -7.75 8.68 5.89
C SER A 23 -8.01 7.75 7.09
N VAL A 24 -8.91 8.17 7.97
CA VAL A 24 -9.41 7.34 9.07
C VAL A 24 -10.00 6.04 8.53
N ASN A 25 -9.65 4.91 9.15
CA ASN A 25 -10.14 3.56 8.78
C ASN A 25 -9.89 3.17 7.31
N SER A 26 -8.71 3.52 6.79
CA SER A 26 -8.30 3.20 5.41
C SER A 26 -7.18 2.17 5.33
N ILE A 27 -7.14 1.47 4.19
CA ILE A 27 -5.98 0.67 3.78
C ILE A 27 -5.12 1.55 2.90
N ALA A 28 -3.92 1.88 3.35
CA ALA A 28 -2.96 2.65 2.55
C ALA A 28 -2.02 1.70 1.83
N ILE A 29 -2.04 1.72 0.50
CA ILE A 29 -1.17 0.94 -0.37
C ILE A 29 -0.16 1.89 -1.00
N LEU A 30 1.12 1.70 -0.70
CA LEU A 30 2.23 2.46 -1.22
C LEU A 30 2.82 1.73 -2.43
N THR A 31 2.79 2.39 -3.58
CA THR A 31 3.33 1.91 -4.86
C THR A 31 4.43 2.85 -5.37
N GLY A 32 5.20 2.37 -6.34
CA GLY A 32 6.28 3.13 -6.96
C GLY A 32 7.53 2.29 -7.22
N ARG A 33 8.49 2.86 -7.96
CA ARG A 33 9.74 2.19 -8.37
C ARG A 33 10.60 1.80 -7.16
N ASN A 34 11.62 0.97 -7.39
CA ASN A 34 12.60 0.65 -6.35
C ASN A 34 13.31 1.93 -5.90
N ASN A 35 13.72 1.98 -4.64
CA ASN A 35 14.48 3.10 -4.06
C ASN A 35 13.72 4.44 -3.97
N THR A 36 12.40 4.48 -4.17
CA THR A 36 11.60 5.71 -3.96
C THR A 36 11.29 6.01 -2.49
N GLY A 37 11.50 5.05 -1.58
CA GLY A 37 11.29 5.24 -0.13
C GLY A 37 10.06 4.57 0.47
N LYS A 38 9.39 3.64 -0.24
CA LYS A 38 8.23 2.88 0.28
C LYS A 38 8.53 2.15 1.61
N SER A 39 9.60 1.36 1.65
CA SER A 39 10.02 0.68 2.89
C SER A 39 10.51 1.68 3.94
N THR A 40 11.20 2.74 3.49
CA THR A 40 11.71 3.80 4.37
C THR A 40 10.61 4.53 5.13
N ILE A 41 9.47 4.82 4.50
CA ILE A 41 8.36 5.49 5.20
C ILE A 41 7.69 4.57 6.21
N LEU A 42 7.51 3.28 5.90
CA LEU A 42 6.98 2.31 6.86
C LEU A 42 7.92 2.16 8.07
N GLU A 43 9.23 2.05 7.83
CA GLU A 43 10.23 1.98 8.88
C GLU A 43 10.28 3.26 9.73
N ALA A 44 10.17 4.44 9.12
CA ALA A 44 10.12 5.71 9.84
C ALA A 44 8.91 5.78 10.77
N ILE A 45 7.75 5.33 10.30
CA ILE A 45 6.54 5.24 11.13
C ILE A 45 6.79 4.27 12.29
N ASP A 46 7.31 3.07 12.05
CA ASP A 46 7.61 2.12 13.13
C ASP A 46 8.61 2.71 14.16
N CYS A 47 9.70 3.33 13.70
CA CYS A 47 10.69 4.02 14.52
C CYS A 47 10.08 5.11 15.41
N PHE A 48 9.06 5.84 14.93
CA PHE A 48 8.40 6.89 15.70
C PHE A 48 7.82 6.37 17.03
N PHE A 49 7.19 5.19 17.01
CA PHE A 49 6.57 4.57 18.19
C PHE A 49 7.58 3.90 19.15
N ARG A 50 8.83 3.68 18.73
CA ARG A 50 9.84 3.03 19.58
C ARG A 50 10.37 3.98 20.66
N ASN A 51 10.40 3.51 21.90
CA ASN A 51 11.13 4.20 22.98
C ASN A 51 12.58 3.70 23.03
N GLU A 52 13.48 4.43 22.38
CA GLU A 52 14.86 4.00 22.15
C GLU A 52 15.84 4.59 23.18
N THR A 53 16.85 3.80 23.54
CA THR A 53 18.05 4.28 24.24
C THR A 53 19.05 4.84 23.23
N ALA A 54 20.05 5.60 23.67
CA ALA A 54 21.11 6.11 22.77
C ALA A 54 21.81 4.98 21.98
N SER A 55 22.03 3.82 22.62
CA SER A 55 22.62 2.62 22.00
C SER A 55 21.73 1.92 20.98
N LYS A 56 20.42 2.15 21.01
CA LYS A 56 19.44 1.61 20.07
C LYS A 56 18.84 2.71 19.18
N SER A 57 19.47 3.88 19.15
CA SER A 57 19.05 5.00 18.31
C SER A 57 19.33 4.72 16.83
N ILE A 58 18.71 5.50 15.95
CA ILE A 58 18.91 5.39 14.52
C ILE A 58 20.42 5.54 14.18
N PRO A 59 21.02 4.59 13.45
CA PRO A 59 22.41 4.67 13.06
C PRO A 59 22.75 5.93 12.26
N SER A 60 23.99 6.42 12.39
CA SER A 60 24.45 7.65 11.74
C SER A 60 24.36 7.62 10.21
N ASN A 61 24.47 6.44 9.59
CA ASN A 61 24.33 6.27 8.13
C ASN A 61 22.89 6.40 7.62
N CYS A 62 21.90 6.56 8.51
CA CYS A 62 20.52 6.83 8.13
C CYS A 62 20.22 8.33 8.03
N PHE A 63 21.15 9.22 8.40
CA PHE A 63 21.02 10.66 8.21
C PHE A 63 21.42 11.00 6.78
N SER A 64 20.51 11.61 6.01
CA SER A 64 20.79 11.96 4.61
C SER A 64 21.76 13.15 4.49
N ILE A 65 21.75 14.02 5.48
CA ILE A 65 22.56 15.21 5.70
C ILE A 65 23.11 15.10 7.13
N GLU A 66 24.40 14.83 7.26
CA GLU A 66 25.02 14.51 8.55
C GLU A 66 25.00 15.65 9.58
N SER A 67 24.91 16.91 9.11
CA SER A 67 24.89 18.10 9.95
C SER A 67 23.51 18.46 10.50
N GLU A 68 22.47 17.77 10.05
CA GLU A 68 21.08 18.07 10.39
C GLU A 68 20.46 16.93 11.21
N ASN A 69 19.44 17.23 12.00
CA ASN A 69 18.70 16.23 12.76
C ASN A 69 17.70 15.51 11.85
N ILE A 70 17.37 14.26 12.17
CA ILE A 70 16.17 13.62 11.61
C ILE A 70 14.98 14.12 12.40
N THR A 71 13.93 14.54 11.70
CA THR A 71 12.66 14.95 12.30
C THR A 71 11.53 14.10 11.75
N MET A 72 10.77 13.47 12.64
CA MET A 72 9.55 12.74 12.31
C MET A 72 8.37 13.43 12.99
N GLU A 73 7.37 13.88 12.24
CA GLU A 73 6.17 14.49 12.78
C GLU A 73 4.95 13.61 12.47
N ALA A 74 4.18 13.27 13.49
CA ALA A 74 2.96 12.49 13.38
C ALA A 74 1.77 13.28 13.92
N VAL A 75 0.68 13.31 13.15
CA VAL A 75 -0.61 13.88 13.57
C VAL A 75 -1.60 12.74 13.75
N PHE A 76 -2.22 12.72 14.93
CA PHE A 76 -3.21 11.73 15.32
C PHE A 76 -4.57 12.39 15.54
N ILE A 77 -5.64 11.67 15.23
CA ILE A 77 -7.01 12.04 15.62
C ILE A 77 -7.45 11.17 16.80
N GLU A 78 -8.03 11.81 17.82
CA GLU A 78 -8.68 11.16 18.95
C GLU A 78 -9.90 11.99 19.38
N GLU A 79 -11.09 11.39 19.34
CA GLU A 79 -12.35 12.07 19.70
C GLU A 79 -12.49 13.44 19.01
N ASP A 80 -12.22 13.48 17.70
CA ASP A 80 -12.22 14.67 16.84
C ASP A 80 -11.15 15.74 17.14
N ASN A 81 -10.23 15.49 18.08
CA ASN A 81 -9.10 16.37 18.36
C ASN A 81 -7.84 15.91 17.62
N GLU A 82 -7.15 16.85 16.99
CA GLU A 82 -5.83 16.62 16.40
C GLU A 82 -4.73 16.76 17.46
N ILE A 83 -3.82 15.79 17.48
CA ILE A 83 -2.67 15.75 18.38
C ILE A 83 -1.43 15.57 17.53
N LYS A 84 -0.55 16.58 17.55
CA LYS A 84 0.72 16.55 16.85
C LYS A 84 1.86 16.25 17.81
N ILE A 85 2.67 15.25 17.47
CA ILE A 85 3.87 14.88 18.22
C ILE A 85 5.04 14.81 17.25
N ILE A 86 6.17 15.39 17.65
CA ILE A 86 7.40 15.46 16.87
C ILE A 86 8.47 14.65 17.59
N LYS A 87 9.12 13.73 16.88
CA LYS A 87 10.28 12.97 17.36
C LYS A 87 11.52 13.44 16.61
N GLU A 88 12.54 13.86 17.34
CA GLU A 88 13.82 14.27 16.75
C GLU A 88 14.94 13.32 17.17
N TYR A 89 15.78 12.99 16.19
CA TYR A 89 17.02 12.27 16.40
C TYR A 89 18.20 13.19 16.12
N GLU A 90 19.05 13.32 17.13
CA GLU A 90 20.39 13.88 16.99
C GLU A 90 21.39 12.72 16.97
N LYS A 91 22.44 12.86 16.17
CA LYS A 91 23.46 11.82 15.97
C LYS A 91 24.03 11.34 17.31
N GLU A 92 24.04 10.01 17.48
CA GLU A 92 24.58 9.31 18.67
C GLU A 92 23.91 9.69 20.01
N LYS A 93 22.73 10.33 19.98
CA LYS A 93 21.98 10.69 21.17
C LYS A 93 20.66 9.94 21.25
N LYS A 94 20.10 9.94 22.46
CA LYS A 94 18.73 9.46 22.71
C LYS A 94 17.74 10.41 21.99
N PRO A 95 16.76 9.88 21.24
CA PRO A 95 15.75 10.72 20.61
C PRO A 95 14.88 11.42 21.65
N LYS A 96 14.35 12.58 21.26
CA LYS A 96 13.45 13.40 22.08
C LYS A 96 12.12 13.58 21.41
N TYR A 97 11.09 13.76 22.22
CA TYR A 97 9.73 14.01 21.77
C TYR A 97 9.33 15.44 22.12
N TYR A 98 8.63 16.10 21.23
CA TYR A 98 8.14 17.46 21.37
C TYR A 98 6.68 17.56 20.96
N ASP A 99 5.99 18.55 21.50
CA ASP A 99 4.66 18.95 21.04
C ASP A 99 4.73 19.85 19.79
N GLU A 100 3.58 20.32 19.32
CA GLU A 100 3.47 21.25 18.18
C GLU A 100 4.22 22.57 18.40
N SER A 101 4.30 23.05 19.65
CA SER A 101 5.00 24.28 20.04
C SER A 101 6.51 24.07 20.26
N ARG A 102 7.05 22.89 19.94
CA ARG A 102 8.46 22.49 20.15
C ARG A 102 8.87 22.44 21.62
N VAL A 103 7.93 22.22 22.53
CA VAL A 103 8.20 21.96 23.95
C VAL A 103 8.46 20.47 24.16
N GLU A 104 9.55 20.14 24.84
CA GLU A 104 9.95 18.74 25.09
C GLU A 104 8.92 18.02 26.00
N ILE A 105 8.41 16.87 25.55
CA ILE A 105 7.44 16.05 26.30
C ILE A 105 8.17 15.26 27.39
N ARG A 106 8.27 15.89 28.57
CA ARG A 106 8.84 15.30 29.80
C ARG A 106 7.73 14.75 30.72
N ALA A 107 8.10 14.28 31.91
CA ALA A 107 7.18 13.63 32.85
C ALA A 107 6.02 14.54 33.31
N ASP A 108 6.23 15.85 33.32
CA ASP A 108 5.28 16.89 33.71
C ASP A 108 4.44 17.45 32.54
N HIS A 109 4.66 16.95 31.32
CA HIS A 109 4.00 17.45 30.12
C HIS A 109 2.60 16.85 29.94
N GLY A 110 1.61 17.65 29.54
CA GLY A 110 0.21 17.20 29.37
C GLY A 110 0.01 16.10 28.31
N LEU A 111 0.93 15.99 27.34
CA LEU A 111 0.93 14.91 26.33
C LEU A 111 1.69 13.65 26.76
N LYS A 112 2.27 13.60 27.96
CA LYS A 112 3.12 12.48 28.38
C LYS A 112 2.37 11.15 28.44
N GLU A 113 1.20 11.14 29.07
CA GLU A 113 0.34 9.94 29.15
C GLU A 113 -0.07 9.44 27.76
N LYS A 114 -0.40 10.37 26.85
CA LYS A 114 -0.74 10.05 25.46
C LYS A 114 0.45 9.45 24.70
N LEU A 115 1.65 10.02 24.87
CA LEU A 115 2.88 9.49 24.29
C LEU A 115 3.18 8.08 24.80
N ASP A 116 3.03 7.84 26.10
CA ASP A 116 3.26 6.51 26.70
C ASP A 116 2.23 5.49 26.19
N SER A 117 0.97 5.90 26.05
CA SER A 117 -0.07 5.09 25.40
C SER A 117 0.29 4.72 23.97
N LEU A 118 0.77 5.68 23.15
CA LEU A 118 1.23 5.42 21.78
C LEU A 118 2.41 4.44 21.75
N GLN A 119 3.42 4.64 22.59
CA GLN A 119 4.60 3.75 22.65
C GLN A 119 4.23 2.32 23.08
N ASN A 120 3.25 2.19 23.98
CA ASN A 120 2.71 0.88 24.38
C ASN A 120 1.90 0.21 23.27
N ASN A 121 1.24 0.99 22.42
CA ASN A 121 0.50 0.51 21.25
C ASN A 121 1.32 0.61 19.95
N LYS A 122 2.59 0.17 19.99
CA LYS A 122 3.47 0.17 18.82
C LYS A 122 2.89 -0.66 17.66
N PRO A 123 3.14 -0.29 16.40
CA PRO A 123 2.68 -1.05 15.24
C PRO A 123 3.19 -2.49 15.23
N PHE A 124 2.44 -3.37 14.59
CA PHE A 124 3.02 -4.61 14.07
C PHE A 124 3.69 -4.28 12.74
N TYR A 125 4.99 -4.51 12.64
CA TYR A 125 5.73 -4.30 11.40
C TYR A 125 6.24 -5.63 10.87
N ILE A 126 5.89 -5.99 9.63
CA ILE A 126 6.34 -7.18 8.91
C ILE A 126 7.14 -6.75 7.70
N THR A 127 8.35 -7.27 7.52
CA THR A 127 9.25 -6.93 6.40
C THR A 127 9.95 -8.16 5.84
N PRO A 128 10.32 -8.20 4.53
CA PRO A 128 11.10 -9.31 3.97
C PRO A 128 12.47 -9.52 4.62
N SER A 129 13.01 -8.51 5.30
CA SER A 129 14.34 -8.55 5.92
C SER A 129 14.33 -8.98 7.40
N MET A 130 13.22 -9.51 7.91
CA MET A 130 13.13 -9.96 9.30
C MET A 130 14.12 -11.07 9.61
N LEU A 131 14.87 -10.90 10.70
CA LEU A 131 15.69 -11.93 11.28
C LEU A 131 14.84 -12.88 12.15
N PRO A 132 15.35 -14.09 12.46
CA PRO A 132 14.70 -15.01 13.39
C PRO A 132 14.25 -14.37 14.71
N ASP A 133 15.07 -13.47 15.26
CA ASP A 133 14.79 -12.76 16.50
C ASP A 133 13.65 -11.75 16.34
N ASP A 134 13.56 -11.05 15.20
CA ASP A 134 12.45 -10.13 14.90
C ASP A 134 11.12 -10.89 14.83
N ILE A 135 11.13 -12.08 14.24
CA ILE A 135 9.96 -12.96 14.15
C ILE A 135 9.55 -13.42 15.54
N HIS A 136 10.52 -13.84 16.37
CA HIS A 136 10.25 -14.27 17.74
C HIS A 136 9.68 -13.12 18.57
N ASP A 137 10.28 -11.93 18.51
CA ASP A 137 9.80 -10.73 19.18
C ASP A 137 8.38 -10.36 18.74
N LEU A 138 8.08 -10.46 17.45
CA LEU A 138 6.73 -10.21 16.95
C LEU A 138 5.72 -11.21 17.51
N ILE A 139 6.02 -12.52 17.49
CA ILE A 139 5.18 -13.58 18.07
C ILE A 139 4.98 -13.32 19.57
N GLN A 140 6.04 -12.96 20.27
CA GLN A 140 6.00 -12.68 21.71
C GLN A 140 5.15 -11.45 22.02
N ASN A 141 5.27 -10.39 21.23
CA ASN A 141 4.43 -9.20 21.32
C ASN A 141 2.97 -9.58 21.10
N ILE A 142 2.68 -10.33 20.04
CA ILE A 142 1.36 -10.83 19.69
C ILE A 142 0.73 -11.61 20.86
N TYR A 143 1.46 -12.56 21.43
CA TYR A 143 1.01 -13.37 22.55
C TYR A 143 0.79 -12.52 23.82
N SER A 144 1.68 -11.58 24.08
CA SER A 144 1.59 -10.68 25.22
C SER A 144 0.32 -9.83 25.19
N GLU A 145 -0.11 -9.40 24.00
CA GLU A 145 -1.35 -8.62 23.82
C GLU A 145 -2.60 -9.48 24.11
N ILE A 146 -2.59 -10.76 23.72
CA ILE A 146 -3.68 -11.69 24.08
C ILE A 146 -3.77 -11.83 25.59
N ILE A 147 -2.65 -12.10 26.27
CA ILE A 147 -2.64 -12.27 27.73
C ILE A 147 -3.10 -10.99 28.41
N LYS A 148 -2.62 -9.80 28.01
CA LYS A 148 -3.09 -8.53 28.58
C LYS A 148 -4.60 -8.39 28.49
N ASN A 149 -5.16 -8.72 27.33
CA ASN A 149 -6.61 -8.69 27.12
C ASN A 149 -7.32 -9.69 28.04
N ASP A 150 -6.84 -10.92 28.16
CA ASP A 150 -7.45 -11.93 29.04
C ASP A 150 -7.35 -11.54 30.52
N LEU A 151 -6.20 -11.02 30.97
CA LEU A 151 -6.04 -10.48 32.33
C LEU A 151 -7.03 -9.33 32.59
N SER A 152 -7.23 -8.44 31.62
CA SER A 152 -8.21 -7.35 31.76
C SER A 152 -9.66 -7.83 31.85
N LYS A 153 -9.98 -8.98 31.22
CA LYS A 153 -11.31 -9.61 31.37
C LYS A 153 -11.48 -10.20 32.77
N LEU A 154 -10.43 -10.82 33.33
CA LEU A 154 -10.45 -11.38 34.68
C LEU A 154 -10.72 -10.31 35.74
N GLU A 155 -10.26 -9.08 35.52
CA GLU A 155 -10.56 -7.94 36.41
C GLU A 155 -12.03 -7.48 36.34
N ASN A 156 -12.78 -7.88 35.30
CA ASN A 156 -14.14 -7.43 35.01
C ASN A 156 -15.18 -8.56 35.01
N VAL A 157 -14.89 -9.69 35.67
CA VAL A 157 -15.79 -10.86 35.74
C VAL A 157 -17.11 -10.50 36.43
N LYS A 158 -18.22 -11.03 35.90
CA LYS A 158 -19.59 -10.81 36.41
C LYS A 158 -20.20 -12.12 36.91
N ASP A 159 -21.24 -12.02 37.75
CA ASP A 159 -21.99 -13.16 38.32
C ASP A 159 -22.62 -14.13 37.28
N GLY A 160 -22.56 -13.81 35.97
CA GLY A 160 -23.05 -14.65 34.88
C GLY A 160 -21.97 -15.44 34.11
N ASP A 161 -20.70 -15.29 34.46
CA ASP A 161 -19.58 -15.97 33.80
C ASP A 161 -19.40 -17.43 34.29
N SER A 162 -18.62 -18.24 33.57
CA SER A 162 -18.41 -19.64 33.93
C SER A 162 -17.69 -19.77 35.28
N GLN A 163 -17.99 -20.82 36.04
CA GLN A 163 -17.33 -21.08 37.34
C GLN A 163 -15.81 -21.16 37.22
N GLU A 164 -15.29 -21.68 36.11
CA GLU A 164 -13.85 -21.73 35.82
C GLU A 164 -13.22 -20.33 35.67
N LEU A 165 -13.92 -19.40 35.01
CA LEU A 165 -13.44 -18.00 34.86
C LEU A 165 -13.44 -17.26 36.20
N ILE A 166 -14.47 -17.47 37.02
CA ILE A 166 -14.57 -16.87 38.35
C ILE A 166 -13.42 -17.36 39.25
N GLN A 167 -13.15 -18.67 39.24
CA GLN A 167 -12.02 -19.25 39.99
C GLN A 167 -10.68 -18.67 39.52
N LEU A 168 -10.47 -18.56 38.21
CA LEU A 168 -9.23 -18.01 37.66
C LEU A 168 -9.05 -16.52 38.02
N ALA A 169 -10.14 -15.74 38.08
CA ALA A 169 -10.09 -14.35 38.51
C ALA A 169 -9.74 -14.21 40.00
N GLU A 170 -10.29 -15.07 40.86
CA GLU A 170 -9.91 -15.12 42.28
C GLU A 170 -8.43 -15.49 42.47
N GLU A 171 -7.92 -16.46 41.71
CA GLU A 171 -6.49 -16.82 41.72
C GLU A 171 -5.62 -15.64 41.29
N TYR A 172 -6.03 -14.91 40.24
CA TYR A 172 -5.31 -13.74 39.75
C TYR A 172 -5.25 -12.61 40.79
N GLU A 173 -6.36 -12.27 41.44
CA GLU A 173 -6.41 -11.25 42.50
C GLU A 173 -5.57 -11.64 43.73
N ASN A 174 -5.56 -12.93 44.08
CA ASN A 174 -4.67 -13.44 45.13
C ASN A 174 -3.19 -13.26 44.79
N ILE A 175 -2.78 -13.53 43.54
CA ILE A 175 -1.40 -13.30 43.09
C ILE A 175 -1.05 -11.81 43.11
N LYS A 176 -1.95 -10.98 42.59
CA LYS A 176 -1.79 -9.51 42.51
C LYS A 176 -1.58 -8.86 43.87
N SER A 177 -2.20 -9.40 44.92
CA SER A 177 -2.04 -8.94 46.30
C SER A 177 -0.87 -9.59 47.05
N ALA A 178 -0.65 -10.90 46.89
CA ALA A 178 0.38 -11.64 47.62
C ALA A 178 1.80 -11.37 47.11
N TYR A 179 1.99 -11.16 45.81
CA TYR A 179 3.31 -10.97 45.20
C TYR A 179 4.02 -9.71 45.71
N PRO A 180 3.40 -8.51 45.74
CA PRO A 180 4.04 -7.32 46.31
C PRO A 180 4.45 -7.52 47.77
N MET A 181 3.59 -8.15 48.58
CA MET A 181 3.87 -8.43 49.99
C MET A 181 5.07 -9.37 50.15
N PHE A 182 5.20 -10.38 49.28
CA PHE A 182 6.33 -11.30 49.29
C PHE A 182 7.64 -10.60 48.93
N ILE A 183 7.64 -9.79 47.86
CA ILE A 183 8.82 -9.01 47.44
C ILE A 183 9.25 -8.03 48.53
N GLN A 184 8.30 -7.35 49.18
CA GLN A 184 8.59 -6.47 50.31
C GLN A 184 9.31 -7.22 51.45
N LYS A 185 8.80 -8.39 51.86
CA LYS A 185 9.42 -9.20 52.92
C LYS A 185 10.83 -9.67 52.54
N LEU A 186 11.04 -10.08 51.30
CA LEU A 186 12.37 -10.44 50.79
C LEU A 186 13.33 -9.25 50.85
N LYS A 187 12.87 -8.06 50.46
CA LYS A 187 13.67 -6.84 50.51
C LYS A 187 14.05 -6.47 51.94
N GLU A 188 13.11 -6.46 52.88
CA GLU A 188 13.37 -6.15 54.29
C GLU A 188 14.47 -7.06 54.87
N ASN A 189 14.45 -8.35 54.54
CA ASN A 189 15.50 -9.28 54.95
C ASN A 189 16.84 -8.98 54.27
N THR A 190 16.83 -8.67 52.97
CA THR A 190 18.05 -8.36 52.21
C THR A 190 18.71 -7.06 52.70
N ASP A 191 17.93 -6.01 52.96
CA ASP A 191 18.43 -4.73 53.46
C ASP A 191 19.08 -4.87 54.84
N LEU A 192 18.57 -5.77 55.70
CA LEU A 192 19.20 -6.11 56.97
C LEU A 192 20.59 -6.73 56.77
N ILE A 193 20.71 -7.67 55.83
CA ILE A 193 21.99 -8.30 55.49
C ILE A 193 22.97 -7.26 54.92
N LEU A 194 22.51 -6.41 54.00
CA LEU A 194 23.34 -5.36 53.38
C LEU A 194 23.84 -4.34 54.41
N LYS A 195 23.04 -4.03 55.44
CA LYS A 195 23.46 -3.17 56.54
C LYS A 195 24.60 -3.77 57.36
N ASN A 196 24.54 -5.08 57.63
CA ASN A 196 25.61 -5.78 58.35
C ASN A 196 26.89 -5.79 57.51
N VAL A 197 26.80 -6.14 56.22
CA VAL A 197 27.93 -6.09 55.29
C VAL A 197 28.53 -4.69 55.20
N SER A 198 27.70 -3.66 55.13
CA SER A 198 28.14 -2.26 55.12
C SER A 198 28.95 -1.91 56.37
N SER A 199 28.50 -2.37 57.54
CA SER A 199 29.19 -2.17 58.82
C SER A 199 30.54 -2.88 58.85
N ASP A 200 30.57 -4.15 58.47
CA ASP A 200 31.78 -4.99 58.50
C ASP A 200 32.85 -4.44 57.56
N VAL A 201 32.48 -4.14 56.31
CA VAL A 201 33.41 -3.58 55.32
C VAL A 201 33.83 -2.15 55.71
N THR A 202 32.96 -1.36 56.34
CA THR A 202 33.35 -0.05 56.88
C THR A 202 34.45 -0.19 57.93
N SER A 203 34.33 -1.17 58.84
CA SER A 203 35.36 -1.45 59.84
C SER A 203 36.69 -1.85 59.20
N ASP A 204 36.65 -2.74 58.19
CA ASP A 204 37.83 -3.18 57.46
C ASP A 204 38.50 -2.03 56.71
N LEU A 205 37.72 -1.18 56.02
CA LEU A 205 38.23 -0.02 55.28
C LEU A 205 38.87 1.02 56.20
N LYS A 206 38.27 1.31 57.36
CA LYS A 206 38.85 2.19 58.37
C LYS A 206 40.21 1.68 58.84
N THR A 207 40.31 0.37 59.07
CA THR A 207 41.54 -0.29 59.52
C THR A 207 42.62 -0.28 58.43
N LEU A 208 42.29 -0.71 57.21
CA LEU A 208 43.23 -0.82 56.09
C LEU A 208 43.82 0.53 55.67
N PHE A 209 43.00 1.58 55.65
CA PHE A 209 43.43 2.91 55.18
C PHE A 209 43.75 3.88 56.30
N SER A 210 43.68 3.46 57.58
CA SER A 210 43.91 4.30 58.76
C SER A 210 43.14 5.63 58.73
N ASN A 211 41.89 5.58 58.25
CA ASN A 211 41.05 6.76 58.06
C ASN A 211 39.67 6.55 58.70
N GLU A 212 39.47 7.18 59.85
CA GLU A 212 38.23 7.09 60.65
C GLU A 212 37.00 7.70 59.99
N HIS A 213 37.19 8.49 58.94
CA HIS A 213 36.11 9.14 58.20
C HIS A 213 35.56 8.28 57.06
N LEU A 214 36.14 7.09 56.80
CA LEU A 214 35.61 6.18 55.79
C LEU A 214 34.34 5.48 56.27
N SER A 215 33.31 5.49 55.43
CA SER A 215 32.08 4.73 55.62
C SER A 215 31.57 4.21 54.28
N LEU A 216 31.21 2.93 54.24
CA LEU A 216 30.52 2.32 53.12
C LEU A 216 29.03 2.20 53.46
N ASN A 217 28.16 2.61 52.55
CA ASN A 217 26.72 2.44 52.67
C ASN A 217 26.20 1.69 51.45
N VAL A 218 25.79 0.44 51.64
CA VAL A 218 25.17 -0.37 50.60
C VAL A 218 23.66 -0.31 50.79
N ILE A 219 22.97 0.31 49.83
CA ILE A 219 21.52 0.50 49.85
C ILE A 219 20.89 -0.39 48.77
N GLY A 220 19.85 -1.15 49.13
CA GLY A 220 19.04 -1.90 48.16
C GLY A 220 18.14 -0.98 47.32
N GLY A 221 18.00 -1.25 46.02
CA GLY A 221 17.15 -0.48 45.11
C GLY A 221 15.65 -0.53 45.47
N GLU A 222 14.87 0.41 44.96
CA GLU A 222 13.40 0.37 45.08
C GLU A 222 12.81 -0.75 44.21
N THR A 223 11.85 -1.50 44.77
CA THR A 223 11.10 -2.51 44.03
C THR A 223 9.82 -1.87 43.51
N SER A 224 9.67 -1.78 42.19
CA SER A 224 8.35 -1.58 41.58
C SER A 224 7.47 -2.77 41.95
N GLY A 225 6.22 -2.55 42.38
CA GLY A 225 5.28 -3.61 42.75
C GLY A 225 4.95 -4.58 41.60
N PHE A 226 4.02 -5.50 41.84
CA PHE A 226 3.57 -6.45 40.81
C PHE A 226 2.91 -5.71 39.64
N SER A 227 3.44 -5.88 38.44
CA SER A 227 2.78 -5.45 37.21
C SER A 227 2.43 -6.66 36.35
N SER A 228 1.31 -6.59 35.63
CA SER A 228 0.96 -7.59 34.61
C SER A 228 2.09 -7.77 33.58
N SER A 229 2.89 -6.73 33.34
CA SER A 229 4.10 -6.81 32.51
C SER A 229 5.16 -7.79 33.01
N ASP A 230 5.19 -8.12 34.31
CA ASP A 230 6.16 -9.07 34.87
C ASP A 230 5.76 -10.52 34.60
N LEU A 231 4.46 -10.83 34.54
CA LEU A 231 3.97 -12.12 34.05
C LEU A 231 4.35 -12.33 32.57
N LEU A 232 4.20 -11.29 31.75
CA LEU A 232 4.48 -11.33 30.31
C LEU A 232 5.96 -11.59 29.99
N LYS A 233 6.88 -11.14 30.86
CA LYS A 233 8.32 -11.43 30.72
C LYS A 233 8.66 -12.91 30.93
N THR A 234 7.81 -13.65 31.65
CA THR A 234 8.05 -15.06 32.00
C THR A 234 7.41 -16.05 31.04
N THR A 235 6.44 -15.62 30.23
CA THR A 235 5.81 -16.47 29.22
C THR A 235 6.63 -16.45 27.94
N ALA A 236 7.21 -17.59 27.53
CA ALA A 236 7.89 -17.70 26.24
C ALA A 236 6.95 -18.34 25.21
N SER A 237 6.75 -17.69 24.07
CA SER A 237 5.96 -18.22 22.96
C SER A 237 6.81 -18.58 21.75
N THR A 238 6.64 -19.79 21.25
CA THR A 238 7.30 -20.29 20.05
C THR A 238 6.29 -20.94 19.13
N VAL A 239 6.30 -20.56 17.85
CA VAL A 239 5.46 -21.17 16.82
C VAL A 239 6.27 -22.22 16.08
N HIS A 240 5.73 -23.43 15.96
CA HIS A 240 6.34 -24.55 15.24
C HIS A 240 5.45 -24.97 14.06
N ILE A 241 6.07 -25.46 12.99
CA ILE A 241 5.41 -25.96 11.78
C ILE A 241 5.78 -27.43 11.59
N ASN A 242 4.77 -28.23 11.24
CA ASN A 242 4.91 -29.64 10.91
C ASN A 242 4.80 -29.85 9.40
N ASN A 243 5.62 -30.74 8.84
CA ASN A 243 5.56 -31.24 7.46
C ASN A 243 5.63 -32.79 7.49
N HIS A 244 5.18 -33.45 6.43
CA HIS A 244 5.28 -34.89 6.19
C HIS A 244 6.67 -35.50 6.47
N HIS A 245 7.75 -34.70 6.40
CA HIS A 245 9.13 -35.16 6.63
C HIS A 245 9.77 -34.69 7.95
N GLN A 246 9.26 -33.63 8.59
CA GLN A 246 9.83 -33.03 9.79
C GLN A 246 8.74 -32.45 10.69
N ASN A 247 8.75 -32.83 11.97
CA ASN A 247 7.86 -32.30 12.98
C ASN A 247 8.56 -31.22 13.81
N GLU A 248 7.79 -30.24 14.27
CA GLU A 248 8.15 -29.20 15.23
C GLU A 248 9.30 -28.28 14.80
N MET A 249 9.39 -27.93 13.52
CA MET A 249 10.41 -26.97 13.08
C MET A 249 9.95 -25.54 13.41
N PRO A 250 10.76 -24.73 14.16
CA PRO A 250 10.39 -23.37 14.50
C PRO A 250 10.06 -22.52 13.26
N LEU A 251 9.06 -21.64 13.36
CA LEU A 251 8.66 -20.76 12.26
C LEU A 251 9.84 -19.94 11.75
N ALA A 252 10.68 -19.42 12.66
CA ALA A 252 11.88 -18.65 12.35
C ALA A 252 12.92 -19.40 11.50
N ASN A 253 12.83 -20.73 11.40
CA ASN A 253 13.69 -21.56 10.56
C ASN A 253 13.03 -21.98 9.23
N GLN A 254 11.78 -21.60 8.99
CA GLN A 254 11.05 -21.87 7.74
C GLN A 254 11.48 -20.93 6.60
N GLY A 255 11.09 -21.25 5.37
CA GLY A 255 11.25 -20.32 4.26
C GLY A 255 10.52 -18.99 4.50
N THR A 256 11.12 -17.88 4.08
CA THR A 256 10.63 -16.51 4.32
C THR A 256 9.19 -16.27 3.86
N GLY A 257 8.74 -16.96 2.79
CA GLY A 257 7.35 -16.94 2.35
C GLY A 257 6.38 -17.51 3.39
N LEU A 258 6.68 -18.68 3.95
CA LEU A 258 5.84 -19.35 4.95
C LEU A 258 5.85 -18.59 6.30
N GLN A 259 6.99 -18.04 6.68
CA GLN A 259 7.13 -17.18 7.87
C GLN A 259 6.12 -16.04 7.85
N ARG A 260 6.20 -15.19 6.82
CA ARG A 260 5.35 -14.00 6.70
C ARG A 260 3.88 -14.36 6.52
N MET A 261 3.59 -15.36 5.71
CA MET A 261 2.22 -15.84 5.53
C MET A 261 1.62 -16.28 6.86
N SER A 262 2.35 -17.06 7.66
CA SER A 262 1.89 -17.52 8.97
C SER A 262 1.66 -16.36 9.94
N LEU A 263 2.57 -15.38 10.00
CA LEU A 263 2.40 -14.19 10.83
C LEU A 263 1.15 -13.39 10.45
N ILE A 264 0.92 -13.17 9.15
CA ILE A 264 -0.24 -12.43 8.65
C ILE A 264 -1.54 -13.18 8.98
N TYR A 265 -1.59 -14.49 8.78
CA TYR A 265 -2.77 -15.29 9.14
C TYR A 265 -3.00 -15.39 10.65
N LEU A 266 -1.94 -15.42 11.47
CA LEU A 266 -2.06 -15.35 12.93
C LEU A 266 -2.72 -14.03 13.35
N ILE A 267 -2.22 -12.90 12.86
CA ILE A 267 -2.80 -11.58 13.12
C ILE A 267 -4.26 -11.52 12.64
N GLN A 268 -4.54 -12.01 11.42
CA GLN A 268 -5.91 -12.08 10.90
C GLN A 268 -6.83 -12.88 11.82
N ASN A 269 -6.40 -14.07 12.27
CA ASN A 269 -7.20 -14.93 13.12
C ASN A 269 -7.48 -14.28 14.48
N MET A 270 -6.49 -13.60 15.05
CA MET A 270 -6.65 -12.87 16.31
C MET A 270 -7.65 -11.72 16.21
N ILE A 271 -7.61 -10.98 15.11
CA ILE A 271 -8.58 -9.90 14.83
C ILE A 271 -9.98 -10.48 14.60
N GLN A 272 -10.09 -11.60 13.89
CA GLN A 272 -11.37 -12.26 13.64
C GLN A 272 -12.02 -12.74 14.94
N ASN A 273 -11.21 -13.33 15.82
CA ASN A 273 -11.62 -13.89 17.11
C ASN A 273 -11.61 -12.86 18.27
N ARG A 274 -11.34 -11.58 18.00
CA ARG A 274 -11.29 -10.50 19.00
C ARG A 274 -10.35 -10.79 20.18
N LEU A 275 -9.24 -11.50 19.91
CA LEU A 275 -8.27 -11.89 20.94
C LEU A 275 -7.45 -10.71 21.46
N MET A 276 -7.34 -9.61 20.69
CA MET A 276 -6.65 -8.38 21.07
C MET A 276 -7.56 -7.34 21.77
N GLY A 277 -8.84 -7.68 22.04
CA GLY A 277 -9.82 -6.74 22.62
C GLY A 277 -10.29 -5.69 21.61
N ASP A 278 -10.81 -4.55 22.11
CA ASP A 278 -11.24 -3.40 21.30
C ASP A 278 -10.06 -2.50 20.83
N GLN A 279 -8.84 -3.06 20.76
CA GLN A 279 -7.65 -2.39 20.22
C GLN A 279 -7.70 -2.29 18.68
N ASP A 280 -8.86 -1.90 18.12
CA ASP A 280 -9.11 -1.72 16.69
C ASP A 280 -8.23 -0.60 16.06
N ASN A 281 -7.50 0.15 16.89
CA ASN A 281 -6.64 1.26 16.46
C ASN A 281 -5.16 0.89 16.30
N LYS A 282 -4.77 -0.37 16.51
CA LYS A 282 -3.38 -0.79 16.32
C LYS A 282 -3.01 -0.75 14.84
N LEU A 283 -1.83 -0.22 14.51
CA LEU A 283 -1.39 -0.11 13.12
C LEU A 283 -0.64 -1.38 12.69
N LEU A 284 -0.97 -1.90 11.51
CA LEU A 284 -0.18 -2.95 10.85
C LEU A 284 0.53 -2.38 9.63
N LEU A 285 1.84 -2.52 9.64
CA LEU A 285 2.76 -2.12 8.58
C LEU A 285 3.28 -3.39 7.92
N ILE A 286 3.12 -3.53 6.61
CA ILE A 286 3.65 -4.68 5.87
C ILE A 286 4.43 -4.20 4.67
N ASP A 287 5.71 -4.54 4.64
CA ASP A 287 6.61 -4.24 3.54
C ASP A 287 6.69 -5.46 2.60
N GLU A 288 6.42 -5.25 1.32
CA GLU A 288 6.46 -6.26 0.24
C GLU A 288 5.86 -7.64 0.64
N PRO A 289 4.55 -7.71 0.98
CA PRO A 289 3.90 -8.96 1.38
C PRO A 289 4.05 -10.08 0.35
N GLU A 290 4.14 -9.72 -0.94
CA GLU A 290 4.27 -10.62 -2.08
C GLU A 290 5.65 -11.27 -2.21
N ALA A 291 6.70 -10.71 -1.59
CA ALA A 291 8.05 -11.19 -1.86
C ALA A 291 8.15 -12.68 -1.52
N PHE A 292 8.87 -13.46 -2.33
CA PHE A 292 9.02 -14.92 -2.17
C PHE A 292 7.71 -15.74 -2.22
N LEU A 293 6.60 -15.20 -2.74
CA LEU A 293 5.33 -15.91 -2.94
C LEU A 293 5.02 -16.16 -4.42
N HIS A 294 4.36 -17.28 -4.71
CA HIS A 294 3.81 -17.54 -6.04
C HIS A 294 2.50 -16.74 -6.27
N PRO A 295 2.13 -16.42 -7.52
CA PRO A 295 0.96 -15.60 -7.84
C PRO A 295 -0.36 -16.05 -7.19
N GLU A 296 -0.60 -17.36 -7.10
CA GLU A 296 -1.79 -17.90 -6.43
C GLU A 296 -1.83 -17.55 -4.92
N ALA A 297 -0.68 -17.64 -4.27
CA ALA A 297 -0.53 -17.27 -2.86
C ALA A 297 -0.67 -15.76 -2.65
N ILE A 298 -0.20 -14.92 -3.59
CA ILE A 298 -0.38 -13.46 -3.55
C ILE A 298 -1.86 -13.09 -3.62
N ARG A 299 -2.66 -13.76 -4.47
CA ARG A 299 -4.12 -13.55 -4.54
C ARG A 299 -4.82 -13.93 -3.24
N ALA A 300 -4.44 -15.06 -2.63
CA ALA A 300 -4.98 -15.45 -1.33
C ALA A 300 -4.60 -14.44 -0.24
N LEU A 301 -3.35 -13.98 -0.24
CA LEU A 301 -2.84 -12.98 0.68
C LEU A 301 -3.57 -11.64 0.54
N SER A 302 -3.79 -11.17 -0.68
CA SER A 302 -4.58 -9.98 -1.00
C SER A 302 -5.92 -9.97 -0.25
N ARG A 303 -6.71 -11.05 -0.40
CA ARG A 303 -8.01 -11.21 0.29
C ARG A 303 -7.89 -11.17 1.81
N SER A 304 -6.83 -11.77 2.36
CA SER A 304 -6.57 -11.77 3.80
C SER A 304 -6.22 -10.38 4.31
N LEU A 305 -5.42 -9.61 3.56
CA LEU A 305 -5.07 -8.23 3.88
C LEU A 305 -6.30 -7.31 3.87
N TYR A 306 -7.19 -7.41 2.88
CA TYR A 306 -8.45 -6.65 2.86
C TYR A 306 -9.35 -6.98 4.06
N LYS A 307 -9.40 -8.26 4.49
CA LYS A 307 -10.13 -8.66 5.70
C LYS A 307 -9.53 -8.03 6.96
N ILE A 308 -8.20 -7.99 7.06
CA ILE A 308 -7.52 -7.32 8.18
C ILE A 308 -7.83 -5.82 8.18
N GLY A 309 -7.65 -5.16 7.03
CA GLY A 309 -7.84 -3.73 6.85
C GLY A 309 -9.26 -3.23 7.12
N SER A 310 -10.27 -4.11 7.10
CA SER A 310 -11.65 -3.78 7.48
C SER A 310 -11.85 -3.54 8.99
N ARG A 311 -10.89 -3.98 9.83
CA ARG A 311 -10.98 -3.89 11.29
C ARG A 311 -9.79 -3.20 11.93
N MET A 312 -8.64 -3.18 11.27
CA MET A 312 -7.40 -2.67 11.81
C MET A 312 -6.69 -1.80 10.75
N PRO A 313 -6.21 -0.59 11.09
CA PRO A 313 -5.45 0.25 10.19
C PRO A 313 -4.27 -0.50 9.57
N LEU A 314 -4.15 -0.42 8.23
CA LEU A 314 -3.20 -1.22 7.46
C LEU A 314 -2.47 -0.35 6.45
N MET A 315 -1.14 -0.37 6.51
CA MET A 315 -0.27 0.22 5.48
C MET A 315 0.58 -0.88 4.84
N ILE A 316 0.56 -0.93 3.51
CA ILE A 316 1.26 -1.94 2.72
C ILE A 316 2.18 -1.23 1.74
N SER A 317 3.44 -1.62 1.63
CA SER A 317 4.23 -1.34 0.43
C SER A 317 4.12 -2.51 -0.54
N THR A 318 3.99 -2.23 -1.84
CA THR A 318 3.95 -3.30 -2.83
C THR A 318 4.44 -2.85 -4.21
N HIS A 319 5.00 -3.80 -4.93
CA HIS A 319 5.28 -3.77 -6.36
C HIS A 319 4.30 -4.64 -7.17
N SER A 320 3.43 -5.39 -6.49
CA SER A 320 2.54 -6.35 -7.10
C SER A 320 1.18 -5.73 -7.42
N PRO A 321 0.81 -5.63 -8.72
CA PRO A 321 -0.55 -5.22 -9.11
C PRO A 321 -1.63 -6.19 -8.64
N ILE A 322 -1.26 -7.45 -8.32
CA ILE A 322 -2.17 -8.50 -7.85
C ILE A 322 -2.71 -8.21 -6.43
N LEU A 323 -2.00 -7.40 -5.65
CA LEU A 323 -2.44 -7.02 -4.30
C LEU A 323 -3.52 -5.94 -4.31
N ILE A 324 -3.68 -5.19 -5.40
CA ILE A 324 -4.69 -4.14 -5.51
C ILE A 324 -5.94 -4.73 -6.15
N ASP A 325 -7.04 -4.85 -5.41
CA ASP A 325 -8.31 -5.33 -5.94
C ASP A 325 -9.34 -4.21 -5.93
N LEU A 326 -9.52 -3.57 -7.09
CA LEU A 326 -10.46 -2.47 -7.29
C LEU A 326 -11.93 -2.94 -7.37
N SER A 327 -12.18 -4.26 -7.42
CA SER A 327 -13.54 -4.80 -7.53
C SER A 327 -14.26 -4.96 -6.19
N GLU A 328 -13.53 -4.83 -5.08
CA GLU A 328 -14.03 -5.00 -3.72
C GLU A 328 -14.58 -3.67 -3.16
N SER A 329 -15.86 -3.66 -2.76
CA SER A 329 -16.61 -2.45 -2.37
C SER A 329 -16.43 -2.04 -0.90
N HIS A 330 -15.56 -2.70 -0.14
CA HIS A 330 -15.72 -2.82 1.32
C HIS A 330 -14.74 -1.97 2.15
N THR A 331 -13.72 -1.37 1.54
CA THR A 331 -12.69 -0.62 2.27
C THR A 331 -12.34 0.68 1.57
N SER A 332 -12.09 1.72 2.36
CA SER A 332 -11.51 2.96 1.85
C SER A 332 -10.05 2.68 1.53
N ILE A 333 -9.77 2.29 0.28
CA ILE A 333 -8.41 2.04 -0.19
C ILE A 333 -7.85 3.40 -0.59
N GLN A 334 -6.67 3.72 -0.09
CA GLN A 334 -5.85 4.80 -0.60
C GLN A 334 -4.62 4.20 -1.28
N VAL A 335 -4.42 4.50 -2.56
CA VAL A 335 -3.20 4.12 -3.26
C VAL A 335 -2.33 5.36 -3.38
N PHE A 336 -1.06 5.26 -3.00
CA PHE A 336 -0.11 6.35 -3.06
C PHE A 336 1.08 5.97 -3.93
N ARG A 337 1.47 6.87 -4.84
CA ARG A 337 2.77 6.81 -5.50
C ARG A 337 3.75 7.66 -4.71
N ILE A 338 4.84 7.05 -4.24
CA ILE A 338 5.87 7.79 -3.51
C ILE A 338 6.63 8.69 -4.49
N GLY A 339 6.43 10.01 -4.37
CA GLY A 339 7.17 11.04 -5.08
C GLY A 339 8.37 11.56 -4.29
N ASN A 340 9.02 12.63 -4.78
CA ASN A 340 10.23 13.16 -4.16
C ASN A 340 9.98 13.90 -2.82
N ARG A 341 8.86 14.62 -2.72
CA ARG A 341 8.50 15.47 -1.55
C ARG A 341 7.22 15.06 -0.85
N GLU A 342 6.36 14.32 -1.53
CA GLU A 342 5.08 13.90 -0.97
C GLU A 342 4.63 12.57 -1.57
N ALA A 343 3.79 11.87 -0.82
CA ALA A 343 3.03 10.76 -1.33
C ALA A 343 1.92 11.31 -2.24
N ILE A 344 2.04 11.09 -3.54
CA ILE A 344 0.99 11.47 -4.50
C ILE A 344 -0.14 10.47 -4.34
N GLN A 345 -1.29 10.91 -3.83
CA GLN A 345 -2.46 10.05 -3.70
C GLN A 345 -3.00 9.72 -5.09
N LEU A 346 -2.65 8.53 -5.57
CA LEU A 346 -3.16 7.96 -6.81
C LEU A 346 -4.57 7.46 -6.65
N TYR A 347 -5.12 7.20 -5.48
CA TYR A 347 -6.50 6.71 -5.38
C TYR A 347 -7.05 6.99 -4.02
N LYS A 348 -8.35 7.25 -3.97
CA LYS A 348 -9.13 7.18 -2.73
C LYS A 348 -10.52 6.73 -3.09
N THR A 349 -10.95 5.59 -2.53
CA THR A 349 -12.33 5.13 -2.69
C THR A 349 -13.28 6.25 -2.25
N GLN A 350 -14.07 6.78 -3.18
CA GLN A 350 -15.23 7.62 -2.87
C GLN A 350 -16.46 6.73 -2.97
N ALA A 351 -17.21 6.59 -1.88
CA ALA A 351 -18.30 5.61 -1.70
C ALA A 351 -19.50 5.74 -2.68
N GLN A 352 -19.41 6.55 -3.74
CA GLN A 352 -20.55 6.95 -4.57
C GLN A 352 -20.25 7.06 -6.09
N ARG A 353 -19.13 6.52 -6.60
CA ARG A 353 -18.74 6.73 -8.01
C ARG A 353 -18.81 5.52 -8.94
N PHE A 354 -19.13 4.32 -8.46
CA PHE A 354 -19.24 3.14 -9.32
C PHE A 354 -20.70 2.67 -9.40
N GLU A 355 -21.23 2.63 -10.61
CA GLU A 355 -22.50 1.97 -10.91
C GLU A 355 -22.29 0.43 -10.85
N GLU A 356 -23.36 -0.34 -10.68
CA GLU A 356 -23.25 -1.82 -10.66
C GLU A 356 -22.58 -2.38 -11.93
N GLU A 357 -22.81 -1.72 -13.07
CA GLU A 357 -22.21 -2.06 -14.36
C GLU A 357 -20.68 -1.80 -14.38
N ASP A 358 -20.19 -0.75 -13.71
CA ASP A 358 -18.76 -0.45 -13.63
C ASP A 358 -18.03 -1.52 -12.80
N VAL A 359 -18.62 -1.97 -11.69
CA VAL A 359 -18.09 -3.06 -10.86
C VAL A 359 -18.09 -4.37 -11.64
N ALA A 360 -19.15 -4.66 -12.40
CA ALA A 360 -19.24 -5.84 -13.25
C ALA A 360 -18.15 -5.84 -14.34
N ASN A 361 -17.99 -4.72 -15.04
CA ASN A 361 -16.95 -4.54 -16.05
C ASN A 361 -15.55 -4.68 -15.45
N MET A 362 -15.31 -4.17 -14.23
CA MET A 362 -14.04 -4.34 -13.54
C MET A 362 -13.76 -5.77 -13.11
N LYS A 363 -14.77 -6.48 -12.61
CA LYS A 363 -14.64 -7.91 -12.33
C LYS A 363 -14.27 -8.65 -13.60
N ILE A 364 -14.97 -8.40 -14.70
CA ILE A 364 -14.67 -9.00 -16.01
C ILE A 364 -13.24 -8.67 -16.42
N LEU A 365 -12.81 -7.41 -16.29
CA LEU A 365 -11.49 -6.98 -16.72
C LEU A 365 -10.37 -7.62 -15.88
N ASN A 366 -10.51 -7.68 -14.56
CA ASN A 366 -9.57 -8.38 -13.67
C ASN A 366 -9.50 -9.89 -13.96
N TYR A 367 -10.59 -10.49 -14.43
CA TYR A 367 -10.61 -11.89 -14.85
C TYR A 367 -9.96 -12.12 -16.22
N VAL A 368 -10.11 -11.16 -17.14
CA VAL A 368 -9.73 -11.29 -18.54
C VAL A 368 -8.30 -10.81 -18.82
N ASP A 369 -7.82 -9.82 -18.06
CA ASP A 369 -6.47 -9.28 -18.16
C ASP A 369 -5.84 -9.12 -16.77
N SER A 370 -4.92 -10.03 -16.45
CA SER A 370 -4.21 -10.06 -15.17
C SER A 370 -3.27 -8.87 -14.92
N TYR A 371 -3.05 -8.04 -15.95
CA TYR A 371 -2.10 -6.94 -15.92
C TYR A 371 -2.76 -5.57 -15.91
N VAL A 372 -4.10 -5.49 -15.86
CA VAL A 372 -4.82 -4.20 -15.83
C VAL A 372 -4.26 -3.30 -14.73
N ASN A 373 -4.09 -3.82 -13.53
CA ASN A 373 -3.55 -3.07 -12.40
C ASN A 373 -2.06 -2.68 -12.56
N GLU A 374 -1.35 -3.06 -13.62
CA GLU A 374 -0.01 -2.52 -13.86
C GLU A 374 -0.04 -1.01 -14.17
N PHE A 375 -1.20 -0.44 -14.57
CA PHE A 375 -1.32 1.01 -14.76
C PHE A 375 -0.91 1.81 -13.51
N PHE A 376 -1.01 1.24 -12.30
CA PHE A 376 -0.55 1.85 -11.05
C PHE A 376 0.96 2.16 -11.07
N PHE A 377 1.72 1.35 -11.78
CA PHE A 377 3.18 1.36 -11.80
C PHE A 377 3.75 1.94 -13.10
N ALA A 378 2.88 2.24 -14.07
CA ALA A 378 3.27 2.76 -15.37
C ALA A 378 3.58 4.26 -15.34
N ASP A 379 4.58 4.67 -16.12
CA ASP A 379 4.92 6.07 -16.36
C ASP A 379 3.96 6.69 -17.40
N LYS A 380 3.60 5.92 -18.44
CA LYS A 380 2.62 6.27 -19.48
C LYS A 380 1.58 5.16 -19.63
N ILE A 381 0.32 5.53 -19.78
CA ILE A 381 -0.80 4.59 -19.97
C ILE A 381 -1.48 4.89 -21.30
N LEU A 382 -1.68 3.84 -22.11
CA LEU A 382 -2.47 3.90 -23.34
C LEU A 382 -3.60 2.89 -23.28
N ILE A 383 -4.84 3.34 -23.39
CA ILE A 383 -6.00 2.46 -23.58
C ILE A 383 -6.20 2.26 -25.08
N VAL A 384 -6.25 1.00 -25.50
CA VAL A 384 -6.57 0.62 -26.88
C VAL A 384 -7.87 -0.15 -26.95
N GLU A 385 -8.60 -0.03 -28.06
CA GLU A 385 -9.85 -0.76 -28.25
C GLU A 385 -9.64 -2.28 -28.38
N GLY A 386 -8.64 -2.76 -29.13
CA GLY A 386 -8.48 -4.17 -29.47
C GLY A 386 -7.04 -4.71 -29.45
N ASP A 387 -6.89 -5.94 -29.96
CA ASP A 387 -5.60 -6.65 -30.03
C ASP A 387 -4.72 -6.12 -31.18
N THR A 388 -5.32 -5.58 -32.25
CA THR A 388 -4.63 -5.01 -33.42
C THR A 388 -3.72 -3.87 -33.00
N GLU A 389 -4.28 -2.86 -32.32
CA GLU A 389 -3.55 -1.72 -31.80
C GLU A 389 -2.53 -2.19 -30.75
N TYR A 390 -2.94 -3.07 -29.84
CA TYR A 390 -2.06 -3.59 -28.80
C TYR A 390 -0.77 -4.20 -29.36
N ILE A 391 -0.86 -5.05 -30.40
CA ILE A 391 0.32 -5.67 -31.02
C ILE A 391 1.21 -4.60 -31.66
N ALA A 392 0.62 -3.64 -32.38
CA ALA A 392 1.33 -2.53 -33.03
C ALA A 392 2.08 -1.67 -32.02
N PHE A 393 1.36 -1.03 -31.09
CA PHE A 393 1.98 -0.14 -30.10
C PHE A 393 2.95 -0.90 -29.17
N LYS A 394 2.69 -2.18 -28.84
CA LYS A 394 3.62 -2.96 -27.99
C LYS A 394 4.94 -3.26 -28.70
N HIS A 395 4.93 -3.48 -30.01
CA HIS A 395 6.15 -3.68 -30.78
C HIS A 395 7.00 -2.41 -30.81
N TYR A 396 6.43 -1.29 -31.24
CA TYR A 396 7.16 -0.02 -31.32
C TYR A 396 7.63 0.48 -29.96
N ALA A 397 6.85 0.26 -28.90
CA ALA A 397 7.29 0.53 -27.52
C ALA A 397 8.56 -0.25 -27.15
N LYS A 398 8.67 -1.52 -27.60
CA LYS A 398 9.84 -2.35 -27.36
C LYS A 398 11.05 -1.88 -28.18
N GLU A 399 10.85 -1.48 -29.43
CA GLU A 399 11.93 -0.97 -30.28
C GLU A 399 12.45 0.39 -29.80
N ALA A 400 11.56 1.30 -29.44
CA ALA A 400 11.88 2.62 -28.90
C ALA A 400 12.36 2.58 -27.43
N GLN A 401 12.31 1.42 -26.76
CA GLN A 401 12.62 1.24 -25.33
C GLN A 401 11.79 2.15 -24.41
N GLU A 402 10.55 2.45 -24.81
CA GLU A 402 9.63 3.29 -24.05
C GLU A 402 8.86 2.46 -23.00
N ASN A 403 8.81 2.97 -21.77
CA ASN A 403 8.07 2.32 -20.68
C ASN A 403 6.59 2.73 -20.69
N ILE A 404 5.80 2.07 -21.55
CA ILE A 404 4.37 2.29 -21.67
C ILE A 404 3.57 1.05 -21.28
N HIS A 405 2.51 1.26 -20.49
CA HIS A 405 1.53 0.22 -20.19
C HIS A 405 0.32 0.39 -21.11
N ILE A 406 0.03 -0.65 -21.89
CA ILE A 406 -1.05 -0.64 -22.89
C ILE A 406 -2.17 -1.55 -22.40
N VAL A 407 -3.35 -0.98 -22.17
CA VAL A 407 -4.53 -1.68 -21.67
C VAL A 407 -5.49 -1.98 -22.81
N ARG A 408 -5.85 -3.26 -22.98
CA ARG A 408 -6.81 -3.70 -24.00
C ARG A 408 -8.23 -3.63 -23.43
N ALA A 409 -9.01 -2.67 -23.88
CA ALA A 409 -10.38 -2.50 -23.41
C ALA A 409 -11.35 -3.56 -23.99
N ARG A 410 -11.11 -4.03 -25.22
CA ARG A 410 -11.99 -4.96 -25.95
C ARG A 410 -13.42 -4.42 -26.12
N GLY A 411 -13.50 -3.13 -26.47
CA GLY A 411 -14.75 -2.44 -26.76
C GLY A 411 -14.94 -1.12 -26.01
N LYS A 412 -15.75 -0.25 -26.60
CA LYS A 412 -15.98 1.14 -26.17
C LYS A 412 -16.59 1.28 -24.76
N SER A 413 -17.46 0.37 -24.34
CA SER A 413 -18.03 0.39 -22.98
C SER A 413 -16.97 0.16 -21.90
N THR A 414 -16.03 -0.75 -22.15
CA THR A 414 -14.90 -0.99 -21.27
C THR A 414 -13.92 0.18 -21.27
N ILE A 415 -13.71 0.86 -22.42
CA ILE A 415 -12.93 2.10 -22.47
C ILE A 415 -13.52 3.12 -21.50
N VAL A 416 -14.83 3.38 -21.58
CA VAL A 416 -15.53 4.29 -20.66
C VAL A 416 -15.33 3.88 -19.19
N THR A 417 -15.43 2.58 -18.89
CA THR A 417 -15.20 2.05 -17.54
C THR A 417 -13.77 2.32 -17.07
N LEU A 418 -12.78 2.00 -17.89
CA LEU A 418 -11.35 2.24 -17.61
C LEU A 418 -11.05 3.72 -17.42
N MET A 419 -11.65 4.60 -18.22
CA MET A 419 -11.52 6.05 -18.06
C MET A 419 -12.11 6.53 -16.74
N LYS A 420 -13.34 6.12 -16.40
CA LYS A 420 -13.97 6.43 -15.10
C LYS A 420 -13.06 6.04 -13.94
N ILE A 421 -12.40 4.90 -14.05
CA ILE A 421 -11.45 4.38 -13.06
C ILE A 421 -10.23 5.29 -13.03
N LEU A 422 -9.45 5.37 -14.11
CA LEU A 422 -8.22 6.18 -14.19
C LEU A 422 -8.42 7.66 -13.80
N ASN A 423 -9.60 8.23 -14.05
CA ASN A 423 -9.98 9.57 -13.60
C ASN A 423 -10.02 9.69 -12.07
N GLN A 424 -10.43 8.64 -11.36
CA GLN A 424 -10.34 8.61 -9.89
C GLN A 424 -8.88 8.55 -9.43
N PHE A 425 -7.95 8.15 -10.30
CA PHE A 425 -6.54 8.06 -9.96
C PHE A 425 -5.73 9.33 -10.20
N ASN A 426 -6.37 10.38 -10.73
CA ASN A 426 -5.72 11.61 -11.17
C ASN A 426 -4.50 11.33 -12.09
N THR A 427 -4.58 10.25 -12.88
CA THR A 427 -3.50 9.81 -13.76
C THR A 427 -3.73 10.37 -15.16
N SER A 428 -2.66 10.79 -15.81
CA SER A 428 -2.66 11.17 -17.24
C SER A 428 -2.56 9.90 -18.10
N TYR A 429 -3.40 9.78 -19.12
CA TYR A 429 -3.41 8.62 -20.01
C TYR A 429 -3.93 9.02 -21.39
N ASP A 430 -3.58 8.22 -22.40
CA ASP A 430 -4.06 8.40 -23.75
C ASP A 430 -5.04 7.27 -24.11
N VAL A 431 -5.98 7.56 -25.00
CA VAL A 431 -6.96 6.58 -25.51
C VAL A 431 -6.87 6.58 -27.03
N ILE A 432 -6.83 5.40 -27.64
CA ILE A 432 -7.08 5.23 -29.07
C ILE A 432 -8.22 4.23 -29.28
N HIS A 433 -9.21 4.64 -30.08
CA HIS A 433 -10.36 3.81 -30.37
C HIS A 433 -10.84 3.98 -31.81
N ASP A 434 -11.62 3.03 -32.30
CA ASP A 434 -12.19 3.07 -33.64
C ASP A 434 -13.46 3.92 -33.66
N VAL A 435 -13.67 4.70 -34.72
CA VAL A 435 -14.90 5.50 -34.87
C VAL A 435 -16.10 4.62 -35.23
N ASP A 436 -15.88 3.51 -35.94
CA ASP A 436 -16.91 2.61 -36.47
C ASP A 436 -17.96 3.33 -37.35
N ASN A 437 -17.54 4.32 -38.15
CA ASN A 437 -18.40 5.06 -39.08
C ASN A 437 -18.42 4.47 -40.50
N ASN A 438 -18.37 3.13 -40.64
CA ASN A 438 -18.37 2.48 -41.95
C ASN A 438 -19.72 2.68 -42.69
N GLU A 439 -19.66 3.02 -43.99
CA GLU A 439 -20.84 3.25 -44.83
C GLU A 439 -21.77 2.03 -44.97
N GLY A 440 -21.24 0.83 -44.72
CA GLY A 440 -21.99 -0.43 -44.72
C GLY A 440 -22.95 -0.58 -43.52
N TYR A 441 -22.82 0.27 -42.49
CA TYR A 441 -23.69 0.21 -41.32
C TYR A 441 -25.06 0.86 -41.54
N LYS A 442 -26.06 0.34 -40.81
CA LYS A 442 -27.41 0.90 -40.78
C LYS A 442 -27.40 2.21 -40.00
N LEU A 443 -28.36 3.11 -40.29
CA LEU A 443 -28.50 4.40 -39.62
C LEU A 443 -28.56 4.26 -38.09
N GLN A 444 -29.31 3.28 -37.59
CA GLN A 444 -29.42 3.01 -36.16
C GLN A 444 -28.07 2.66 -35.52
N THR A 445 -27.25 1.86 -36.22
CA THR A 445 -25.91 1.47 -35.77
C THR A 445 -24.98 2.67 -35.75
N LEU A 446 -24.99 3.51 -36.79
CA LEU A 446 -24.19 4.73 -36.85
C LEU A 446 -24.53 5.71 -35.71
N LYS A 447 -25.83 5.92 -35.45
CA LYS A 447 -26.28 6.75 -34.32
C LYS A 447 -25.85 6.18 -32.96
N ALA A 448 -25.88 4.85 -32.81
CA ALA A 448 -25.39 4.19 -31.60
C ALA A 448 -23.87 4.35 -31.43
N GLN A 449 -23.08 4.22 -32.51
CA GLN A 449 -21.63 4.40 -32.45
C GLN A 449 -21.22 5.85 -32.17
N LEU A 450 -21.90 6.82 -32.77
CA LEU A 450 -21.73 8.23 -32.43
C LEU A 450 -21.98 8.48 -30.93
N THR A 451 -23.06 7.90 -30.39
CA THR A 451 -23.37 8.00 -28.96
C THR A 451 -22.27 7.39 -28.09
N ASN A 452 -21.73 6.23 -28.49
CA ASN A 452 -20.64 5.57 -27.76
C ASN A 452 -19.33 6.38 -27.81
N CYS A 453 -18.99 6.97 -28.95
CA CYS A 453 -17.84 7.86 -29.09
C CYS A 453 -17.96 9.10 -28.19
N LYS A 454 -19.13 9.74 -28.18
CA LYS A 454 -19.41 10.87 -27.27
C LYS A 454 -19.31 10.47 -25.79
N LYS A 455 -19.75 9.26 -25.42
CA LYS A 455 -19.59 8.76 -24.05
C LYS A 455 -18.12 8.67 -23.63
N ILE A 456 -17.22 8.27 -24.53
CA ILE A 456 -15.76 8.23 -24.28
C ILE A 456 -15.25 9.66 -24.03
N TYR A 457 -15.54 10.61 -24.92
CA TYR A 457 -15.08 12.00 -24.75
C TYR A 457 -15.63 12.66 -23.49
N ASN A 458 -16.88 12.38 -23.11
CA ASN A 458 -17.46 12.87 -21.86
C ASN A 458 -16.75 12.38 -20.59
N GLN A 459 -15.91 11.34 -20.68
CA GLN A 459 -15.06 10.93 -19.56
C GLN A 459 -13.73 11.70 -19.49
N LYS A 460 -13.40 12.58 -20.44
CA LYS A 460 -12.21 13.43 -20.34
C LYS A 460 -12.39 14.44 -19.22
N THR A 461 -11.62 14.31 -18.13
CA THR A 461 -11.76 15.16 -16.93
C THR A 461 -10.74 16.29 -16.84
N HIS A 462 -9.61 16.18 -17.55
CA HIS A 462 -8.52 17.15 -17.56
C HIS A 462 -7.78 17.14 -18.91
N ASP A 463 -7.02 18.20 -19.16
CA ASP A 463 -6.37 18.45 -20.46
C ASP A 463 -5.28 17.43 -20.80
N GLU A 464 -4.67 16.82 -19.79
CA GLU A 464 -3.61 15.83 -19.96
C GLU A 464 -4.10 14.49 -20.53
N ILE A 465 -5.40 14.19 -20.50
CA ILE A 465 -5.98 13.00 -21.16
C ILE A 465 -6.15 13.29 -22.65
N ARG A 466 -5.55 12.53 -23.56
CA ARG A 466 -5.78 12.70 -25.01
C ARG A 466 -6.56 11.53 -25.58
N ILE A 467 -7.47 11.82 -26.51
CA ILE A 467 -8.31 10.82 -27.15
C ILE A 467 -8.05 10.89 -28.64
N PHE A 468 -7.57 9.78 -29.19
CA PHE A 468 -7.29 9.58 -30.60
C PHE A 468 -8.34 8.63 -31.18
N ALA A 469 -8.74 8.90 -32.42
CA ALA A 469 -9.74 8.12 -33.11
C ALA A 469 -9.22 7.63 -34.46
N SER A 470 -9.35 6.33 -34.71
CA SER A 470 -9.10 5.71 -36.02
C SER A 470 -10.36 5.88 -36.89
N ILE A 471 -10.27 6.59 -38.01
CA ILE A 471 -11.41 6.77 -38.92
C ILE A 471 -11.79 5.41 -39.52
N SER A 472 -13.09 5.09 -39.54
CA SER A 472 -13.63 3.75 -39.79
C SER A 472 -13.19 2.74 -38.72
N ASN A 473 -11.96 2.23 -38.82
CA ASN A 473 -11.31 1.34 -37.86
C ASN A 473 -9.79 1.42 -38.02
N PHE A 474 -9.03 0.87 -37.07
CA PHE A 474 -7.57 0.95 -37.09
C PHE A 474 -6.95 0.37 -38.36
N GLU A 475 -7.49 -0.74 -38.89
CA GLU A 475 -6.98 -1.35 -40.12
C GLU A 475 -7.13 -0.41 -41.34
N ASN A 476 -8.31 0.18 -41.53
CA ASN A 476 -8.52 1.18 -42.58
C ASN A 476 -7.67 2.44 -42.35
N ALA A 477 -7.46 2.83 -41.09
CA ALA A 477 -6.68 4.01 -40.76
C ALA A 477 -5.20 3.88 -41.16
N ILE A 478 -4.65 2.67 -41.10
CA ILE A 478 -3.28 2.35 -41.57
C ILE A 478 -3.23 1.91 -43.05
N GLY A 479 -4.34 2.01 -43.78
CA GLY A 479 -4.41 1.73 -45.22
C GLY A 479 -4.66 0.27 -45.62
N LEU A 480 -5.14 -0.57 -44.70
CA LEU A 480 -5.59 -1.93 -45.04
C LEU A 480 -7.08 -1.93 -45.38
N GLU A 481 -7.48 -2.75 -46.36
CA GLU A 481 -8.91 -3.01 -46.63
C GLU A 481 -9.57 -3.80 -45.49
N ASP A 482 -10.91 -3.78 -45.41
CA ASP A 482 -11.69 -4.53 -44.42
C ASP A 482 -11.38 -6.03 -44.45
N VAL A 483 -10.49 -6.46 -43.56
CA VAL A 483 -10.12 -7.88 -43.39
C VAL A 483 -11.00 -8.58 -42.35
N SER A 484 -11.21 -9.88 -42.57
CA SER A 484 -11.91 -10.73 -41.60
C SER A 484 -11.23 -10.70 -40.22
N SER A 485 -12.01 -10.78 -39.15
CA SER A 485 -11.52 -10.61 -37.76
C SER A 485 -10.38 -11.57 -37.38
N SER A 486 -10.30 -12.75 -38.01
CA SER A 486 -9.23 -13.73 -37.77
C SER A 486 -7.91 -13.40 -38.47
N GLN A 487 -7.91 -12.49 -39.45
CA GLN A 487 -6.74 -12.08 -40.22
C GLN A 487 -6.12 -10.78 -39.72
N LYS A 488 -6.88 -9.94 -39.00
CA LYS A 488 -6.44 -8.65 -38.45
C LYS A 488 -5.10 -8.74 -37.72
N THR A 489 -5.01 -9.59 -36.70
CA THR A 489 -3.78 -9.77 -35.90
C THR A 489 -2.61 -10.36 -36.69
N LYS A 490 -2.89 -11.24 -37.67
CA LYS A 490 -1.87 -11.81 -38.55
C LYS A 490 -1.28 -10.75 -39.49
N ASN A 491 -2.12 -9.89 -40.05
CA ASN A 491 -1.69 -8.82 -40.94
C ASN A 491 -0.83 -7.81 -40.19
N ILE A 492 -1.23 -7.39 -38.98
CA ILE A 492 -0.40 -6.53 -38.14
C ILE A 492 0.96 -7.16 -37.84
N TYR A 493 0.99 -8.46 -37.50
CA TYR A 493 2.26 -9.16 -37.29
C TYR A 493 3.16 -9.12 -38.53
N GLN A 494 2.60 -9.30 -39.73
CA GLN A 494 3.33 -9.23 -41.00
C GLN A 494 3.83 -7.82 -41.32
N ILE A 495 3.01 -6.79 -41.08
CA ILE A 495 3.37 -5.38 -41.26
C ILE A 495 4.59 -5.06 -40.41
N ILE A 496 4.54 -5.42 -39.13
CA ILE A 496 5.58 -5.11 -38.15
C ILE A 496 6.90 -5.86 -38.42
N HIS A 497 6.84 -7.10 -38.91
CA HIS A 497 8.04 -7.92 -39.17
C HIS A 497 8.45 -7.94 -40.65
N GLY A 498 7.84 -7.11 -41.49
CA GLY A 498 8.24 -6.95 -42.88
C GLY A 498 9.69 -6.46 -42.93
N THR A 499 10.52 -7.10 -43.76
CA THR A 499 11.89 -6.63 -44.01
C THR A 499 11.90 -5.68 -45.19
N ASP A 500 12.61 -4.57 -45.07
CA ASP A 500 12.94 -3.68 -46.20
C ASP A 500 14.03 -4.35 -47.05
N GLY A 501 13.63 -5.41 -47.78
CA GLY A 501 14.52 -6.29 -48.51
C GLY A 501 14.12 -6.36 -49.98
N SER A 502 14.91 -5.65 -50.79
CA SER A 502 15.20 -5.74 -52.23
C SER A 502 14.85 -7.03 -53.00
N ASP A 503 13.60 -7.48 -52.99
CA ASP A 503 13.07 -8.39 -54.02
C ASP A 503 11.77 -7.79 -54.58
N SER A 504 11.78 -7.62 -55.90
CA SER A 504 10.74 -7.02 -56.70
C SER A 504 9.37 -7.67 -56.43
N GLY A 505 8.56 -7.03 -55.58
CA GLY A 505 7.15 -7.36 -55.39
C GLY A 505 6.54 -7.22 -53.99
N SER A 506 7.27 -6.86 -52.92
CA SER A 506 6.76 -6.93 -51.54
C SER A 506 6.90 -5.65 -50.70
N ASP A 507 6.64 -4.48 -51.27
CA ASP A 507 6.61 -3.19 -50.54
C ASP A 507 5.16 -2.76 -50.17
N ASP A 508 4.28 -3.75 -49.93
CA ASP A 508 2.83 -3.51 -49.75
C ASP A 508 2.47 -2.97 -48.35
N PHE A 509 3.41 -3.00 -47.40
CA PHE A 509 3.17 -2.65 -46.00
C PHE A 509 4.04 -1.51 -45.45
N SER A 510 4.91 -0.90 -46.26
CA SER A 510 5.73 0.24 -45.81
C SER A 510 4.89 1.45 -45.43
N SER A 511 3.85 1.77 -46.21
CA SER A 511 2.91 2.84 -45.88
C SER A 511 2.20 2.59 -44.55
N ALA A 512 1.72 1.37 -44.31
CA ALA A 512 1.05 1.00 -43.06
C ALA A 512 1.99 1.10 -41.85
N ARG A 513 3.26 0.67 -41.99
CA ARG A 513 4.28 0.82 -40.95
C ARG A 513 4.51 2.29 -40.59
N ASN A 514 4.68 3.15 -41.60
CA ASN A 514 4.90 4.57 -41.39
C ASN A 514 3.72 5.24 -40.66
N GLU A 515 2.47 4.89 -41.02
CA GLU A 515 1.30 5.43 -40.31
C GLU A 515 1.24 4.96 -38.85
N ILE A 516 1.58 3.70 -38.57
CA ILE A 516 1.66 3.18 -37.19
C ILE A 516 2.77 3.90 -36.40
N GLU A 517 3.94 4.10 -37.00
CA GLU A 517 5.06 4.79 -36.35
C GLU A 517 4.72 6.26 -36.07
N ASN A 518 4.08 6.95 -37.02
CA ASN A 518 3.64 8.35 -36.84
C ASN A 518 2.63 8.50 -35.70
N ILE A 519 1.61 7.63 -35.63
CA ILE A 519 0.64 7.68 -34.53
C ILE A 519 1.28 7.27 -33.20
N PHE A 520 2.21 6.31 -33.21
CA PHE A 520 3.01 5.94 -32.03
C PHE A 520 3.82 7.13 -31.52
N ASP A 521 4.50 7.87 -32.38
CA ASP A 521 5.33 9.01 -31.97
C ASP A 521 4.49 10.20 -31.49
N CYS A 522 3.34 10.45 -32.11
CA CYS A 522 2.37 11.45 -31.65
C CYS A 522 1.83 11.14 -30.24
N ILE A 523 1.44 9.87 -30.02
CA ILE A 523 0.89 9.44 -28.73
C ILE A 523 2.00 9.33 -27.68
N VAL A 524 3.05 8.56 -27.94
CA VAL A 524 4.00 8.13 -26.90
C VAL A 524 5.15 9.13 -26.73
N LYS A 525 5.71 9.66 -27.83
CA LYS A 525 6.86 10.60 -27.76
C LYS A 525 6.43 12.07 -27.66
N ARG A 526 5.17 12.39 -28.03
CA ARG A 526 4.63 13.77 -28.08
C ARG A 526 5.44 14.70 -29.00
N GLU A 527 5.97 14.15 -30.09
CA GLU A 527 6.78 14.92 -31.05
C GLU A 527 5.92 15.80 -31.97
N THR A 528 4.66 15.43 -32.19
CA THR A 528 3.68 16.14 -33.02
C THR A 528 2.36 16.33 -32.27
N GLU A 529 1.73 17.50 -32.43
CA GLU A 529 0.44 17.82 -31.78
C GLU A 529 -0.76 17.20 -32.50
N GLU A 530 -0.68 17.01 -33.83
CA GLU A 530 -1.75 16.41 -34.62
C GLU A 530 -1.29 15.09 -35.28
N PRO A 531 -2.12 14.05 -35.24
CA PRO A 531 -1.83 12.80 -35.92
C PRO A 531 -2.00 12.94 -37.45
N SER A 532 -1.20 12.19 -38.22
CA SER A 532 -1.29 12.14 -39.69
C SER A 532 -2.33 11.14 -40.17
N GLY A 533 -2.66 11.20 -41.47
CA GLY A 533 -3.43 10.17 -42.14
C GLY A 533 -4.90 10.12 -41.71
N ASN A 534 -5.41 8.91 -41.51
CA ASN A 534 -6.80 8.63 -41.14
C ASN A 534 -6.99 8.53 -39.61
N PHE A 535 -6.14 9.21 -38.84
CA PHE A 535 -6.25 9.35 -37.40
C PHE A 535 -6.62 10.79 -37.03
N ARG A 536 -7.41 10.96 -35.96
CA ARG A 536 -7.82 12.30 -35.49
C ARG A 536 -7.67 12.42 -33.98
N LEU A 537 -7.08 13.53 -33.53
CA LEU A 537 -7.13 13.93 -32.12
C LEU A 537 -8.50 14.56 -31.84
N ILE A 538 -9.21 14.02 -30.88
CA ILE A 538 -10.55 14.48 -30.49
C ILE A 538 -10.42 15.56 -29.42
N THR A 539 -10.77 16.79 -29.79
CA THR A 539 -10.70 17.96 -28.91
C THR A 539 -12.06 18.41 -28.42
N SER A 540 -13.14 18.01 -29.09
CA SER A 540 -14.53 18.39 -28.82
C SER A 540 -15.52 17.28 -29.20
N GLU A 541 -16.73 17.27 -28.64
CA GLU A 541 -17.80 16.37 -29.12
C GLU A 541 -18.15 16.62 -30.60
N SER A 542 -18.01 17.87 -31.07
CA SER A 542 -18.25 18.24 -32.46
C SER A 542 -17.30 17.55 -33.44
N ASP A 543 -16.11 17.14 -33.00
CA ASP A 543 -15.20 16.37 -33.85
C ASP A 543 -15.82 15.03 -34.25
N TYR A 544 -16.57 14.37 -33.35
CA TYR A 544 -17.33 13.18 -33.72
C TYR A 544 -18.53 13.52 -34.59
N ASP A 545 -19.25 14.61 -34.32
CA ASP A 545 -20.37 15.00 -35.18
C ASP A 545 -19.90 15.20 -36.63
N ASP A 546 -18.75 15.84 -36.84
CA ASP A 546 -18.13 16.01 -38.16
C ASP A 546 -17.80 14.66 -38.83
N LEU A 547 -17.25 13.70 -38.07
CA LEU A 547 -16.89 12.38 -38.59
C LEU A 547 -18.10 11.52 -39.01
N PHE A 548 -19.29 11.79 -38.46
CA PHE A 548 -20.51 11.05 -38.77
C PHE A 548 -21.48 11.79 -39.69
N ARG A 549 -21.38 13.14 -39.79
CA ARG A 549 -22.38 14.00 -40.44
C ARG A 549 -22.74 13.55 -41.85
N GLU A 550 -21.76 13.48 -42.74
CA GLU A 550 -22.01 13.17 -44.16
C GLU A 550 -22.64 11.79 -44.36
N ILE A 551 -22.19 10.80 -43.58
CA ILE A 551 -22.64 9.41 -43.68
C ILE A 551 -24.07 9.27 -43.15
N ILE A 552 -24.37 9.92 -42.02
CA ILE A 552 -25.72 9.93 -41.43
C ILE A 552 -26.71 10.65 -42.35
N GLU A 553 -26.36 11.85 -42.84
CA GLU A 553 -27.23 12.62 -43.74
C GLU A 553 -27.58 11.84 -45.01
N ARG A 554 -26.59 11.15 -45.60
CA ARG A 554 -26.82 10.31 -46.78
C ARG A 554 -27.74 9.13 -46.49
N LYS A 555 -27.54 8.43 -45.36
CA LYS A 555 -28.39 7.30 -44.94
C LYS A 555 -29.81 7.73 -44.62
N GLU A 556 -30.00 8.90 -44.02
CA GLU A 556 -31.34 9.47 -43.76
C GLU A 556 -32.09 9.77 -45.06
N GLN A 557 -31.39 10.29 -46.08
CA GLN A 557 -31.98 10.50 -47.41
C GLN A 557 -32.34 9.18 -48.11
N GLU A 558 -31.48 8.15 -48.00
CA GLU A 558 -31.74 6.82 -48.54
C GLU A 558 -32.99 6.16 -47.91
N GLU A 559 -33.13 6.20 -46.57
CA GLU A 559 -34.28 5.65 -45.86
C GLU A 559 -35.58 6.42 -46.15
N THR A 560 -35.51 7.76 -46.25
CA THR A 560 -36.69 8.59 -46.58
C THR A 560 -37.19 8.30 -47.99
N SER A 561 -36.27 8.12 -48.95
CA SER A 561 -36.60 7.80 -50.35
C SER A 561 -37.22 6.41 -50.52
N GLN A 562 -36.88 5.47 -49.64
CA GLN A 562 -37.44 4.11 -49.61
C GLN A 562 -38.83 4.02 -48.94
N GLN A 563 -39.20 4.97 -48.08
CA GLN A 563 -40.54 5.03 -47.47
C GLN A 563 -41.57 5.77 -48.35
N THR A 564 -41.11 6.57 -49.30
CA THR A 564 -41.97 7.30 -50.27
C THR A 564 -42.24 6.53 -51.58
N ASN A 565 -41.63 5.36 -51.75
CA ASN A 565 -41.91 4.40 -52.84
C ASN A 565 -42.58 3.15 -52.26
#